data_AF-A0A8T4SR38-F1
#
_entry.id   AF-A0A8T4SR38-F1
#
_cell.length_a   1.000
_cell.length_b   1.000
_cell.length_c   1.000
_cell.angle_alpha   90.00
_cell.angle_beta   90.00
_cell.angle_gamma   90.00
#
_symmetry.space_group_name_H-M   'P 1'
#
loop_
_entity.id
_entity.type
_entity.pdbx_description
1 polymer ?
#
loop_
_entity_poly.entity_id
_entity_poly.type
_entity_poly.pdbx_seq_one_letter_code
_entity_poly.pdbx_strand_id
1 'polypeptide(L)'
;MKFNKYYFYTLIVVINIILSLIVLLNTEKVVNPEQCFINGGCIQVQNSIYSSIFGIPLVYLGIIGFSFILLGILFNKKAVDYLILIGGLFSIWLIYVQVFVLRTICKYCITIDILTIIMMAVVIRFFFWKKKNS
;
A
#
# COMPACT_ATOMS: atom_id res chain seq x y z
N MET A 1 11.44 26.25 -3.69
CA MET A 1 11.43 24.98 -2.92
C MET A 1 11.75 23.83 -3.87
N LYS A 2 12.92 23.18 -3.76
CA LYS A 2 13.21 21.96 -4.54
C LYS A 2 12.35 20.84 -3.97
N PHE A 3 11.25 20.50 -4.66
CA PHE A 3 10.39 19.38 -4.31
C PHE A 3 11.25 18.10 -4.32
N ASN A 4 11.61 17.62 -3.12
CA ASN A 4 12.41 16.41 -3.00
C ASN A 4 11.45 15.22 -3.05
N LYS A 5 11.57 14.35 -4.05
CA LYS A 5 10.67 13.20 -4.24
C LYS A 5 10.53 12.33 -2.97
N TYR A 6 11.58 12.28 -2.15
CA TYR A 6 11.56 11.56 -0.87
C TYR A 6 10.62 12.17 0.17
N TYR A 7 10.40 13.50 0.19
CA TYR A 7 9.42 14.11 1.10
C TYR A 7 7.99 13.69 0.75
N PHE A 8 7.69 13.62 -0.55
CA PHE A 8 6.42 13.09 -1.05
C PHE A 8 6.22 11.62 -0.66
N TYR A 9 7.26 10.79 -0.80
CA TYR A 9 7.20 9.39 -0.35
C TYR A 9 7.00 9.27 1.16
N THR A 10 7.71 10.07 1.97
CA THR A 10 7.54 10.07 3.43
C THR A 10 6.10 10.39 3.83
N LEU A 11 5.48 11.40 3.22
CA LEU A 11 4.08 11.75 3.51
C LEU A 11 3.12 10.59 3.20
N ILE A 12 3.24 9.98 2.02
CA ILE A 12 2.39 8.85 1.64
C ILE A 12 2.61 7.65 2.57
N VAL A 13 3.86 7.35 2.92
CA VAL A 13 4.19 6.23 3.79
C VAL A 13 3.63 6.45 5.19
N VAL A 14 3.73 7.66 5.73
CA VAL A 14 3.12 8.01 7.03
C VAL A 14 1.60 7.83 6.98
N ILE A 15 0.95 8.29 5.91
CA ILE A 15 -0.49 8.09 5.71
C ILE A 15 -0.83 6.58 5.70
N ASN A 16 -0.09 5.78 4.92
CA ASN A 16 -0.33 4.34 4.84
C ASN A 16 -0.10 3.60 6.17
N ILE A 17 0.88 4.02 6.96
CA ILE A 17 1.10 3.47 8.31
C ILE A 17 -0.09 3.81 9.22
N ILE A 18 -0.59 5.05 9.17
CA ILE A 18 -1.78 5.46 9.93
C ILE A 18 -3.00 4.63 9.50
N LEU A 19 -3.25 4.46 8.19
CA LEU A 19 -4.34 3.59 7.72
C LEU A 19 -4.16 2.15 8.18
N SER A 20 -2.95 1.62 8.13
CA SER A 20 -2.65 0.24 8.57
C SER A 20 -2.90 0.06 10.06
N LEU A 21 -2.50 1.05 10.88
CA LEU A 21 -2.79 1.08 12.32
C LEU A 21 -4.29 1.16 12.60
N ILE A 22 -5.03 1.97 11.84
CA ILE A 22 -6.50 2.04 11.96
C ILE A 22 -7.11 0.66 11.66
N VAL A 23 -6.65 -0.04 10.63
CA VAL A 23 -7.13 -1.39 10.31
C VAL A 23 -6.79 -2.38 11.42
N LEU A 24 -5.56 -2.36 11.97
CA LEU A 24 -5.16 -3.22 13.08
C LEU A 24 -5.98 -3.01 14.36
N LEU A 25 -6.24 -1.75 14.72
CA LEU A 25 -6.91 -1.41 15.97
C LEU A 25 -8.44 -1.59 15.89
N ASN A 26 -8.99 -1.68 14.68
CA ASN A 26 -10.42 -1.81 14.47
C ASN A 26 -10.81 -3.18 13.89
N THR A 27 -9.98 -4.21 14.03
CA THR A 27 -10.27 -5.58 13.56
C THR A 27 -11.59 -6.14 14.08
N GLU A 28 -12.05 -5.73 15.27
CA GLU A 28 -13.37 -6.07 15.82
C GLU A 28 -14.49 -5.05 15.49
N LYS A 29 -14.13 -3.82 15.11
CA LYS A 29 -15.06 -2.67 14.95
C LYS A 29 -15.28 -2.21 13.51
N VAL A 30 -14.66 -2.83 12.51
CA VAL A 30 -14.98 -2.63 11.08
C VAL A 30 -16.32 -3.30 10.69
N VAL A 31 -17.19 -3.57 11.68
CA VAL A 31 -18.57 -4.09 11.55
C VAL A 31 -19.59 -2.96 11.36
N ASN A 32 -19.16 -1.77 10.93
CA ASN A 32 -20.09 -0.78 10.42
C ASN A 32 -20.18 -0.92 8.89
N PRO A 33 -21.30 -1.43 8.35
CA PRO A 33 -21.48 -1.62 6.90
C PRO A 33 -21.32 -0.32 6.12
N GLU A 34 -21.48 0.84 6.76
CA GLU A 34 -21.32 2.18 6.18
C GLU A 34 -19.89 2.54 5.79
N GLN A 35 -18.87 1.93 6.41
CA GLN A 35 -17.46 2.21 6.08
C GLN A 35 -16.93 1.34 4.93
N CYS A 36 -17.70 0.36 4.48
CA CYS A 36 -17.38 -0.51 3.35
C CYS A 36 -18.13 -0.05 2.10
N PHE A 37 -17.43 0.10 0.97
CA PHE A 37 -18.02 0.59 -0.28
C PHE A 37 -19.09 -0.38 -0.85
N ILE A 38 -18.96 -1.69 -0.58
CA ILE A 38 -19.83 -2.77 -1.10
C ILE A 38 -19.92 -3.90 -0.05
N ASN A 39 -21.13 -4.33 0.34
CA ASN A 39 -21.47 -5.55 1.10
C ASN A 39 -20.61 -5.88 2.34
N GLY A 40 -20.25 -4.90 3.18
CA GLY A 40 -19.43 -5.19 4.38
C GLY A 40 -18.00 -5.69 4.05
N GLY A 41 -17.49 -5.25 2.90
CA GLY A 41 -16.38 -5.89 2.23
C GLY A 41 -15.04 -5.95 2.95
N CYS A 42 -14.77 -5.06 3.89
CA CYS A 42 -13.54 -5.13 4.66
C CYS A 42 -13.48 -6.37 5.58
N ILE A 43 -14.61 -6.91 6.03
CA ILE A 43 -14.64 -8.15 6.83
C ILE A 43 -14.33 -9.36 5.95
N GLN A 44 -14.96 -9.45 4.77
CA GLN A 44 -14.67 -10.52 3.82
C GLN A 44 -13.22 -10.49 3.33
N VAL A 45 -12.67 -9.31 3.05
CA VAL A 45 -11.27 -9.16 2.65
C VAL A 45 -10.34 -9.59 3.78
N GLN A 46 -10.58 -9.16 5.03
CA GLN A 46 -9.74 -9.50 6.19
C GLN A 46 -9.87 -10.96 6.65
N ASN A 47 -11.01 -11.61 6.45
CA ASN A 47 -11.19 -13.03 6.79
C ASN A 47 -10.90 -13.98 5.61
N SER A 48 -10.49 -13.45 4.46
CA SER A 48 -10.15 -14.28 3.31
C SER A 48 -8.79 -14.96 3.47
N ILE A 49 -8.58 -16.07 2.74
CA ILE A 49 -7.27 -16.74 2.69
C ILE A 49 -6.18 -15.76 2.21
N TYR A 50 -6.54 -14.77 1.40
CA TYR A 50 -5.62 -13.76 0.88
C TYR A 50 -5.26 -12.66 1.88
N SER A 51 -5.96 -12.58 3.02
CA SER A 51 -5.58 -11.69 4.11
C SER A 51 -4.34 -12.15 4.86
N SER A 52 -3.89 -13.39 4.61
CA SER A 52 -2.64 -13.93 5.13
C SER A 52 -1.82 -14.53 4.00
N ILE A 53 -0.54 -14.18 3.95
CA ILE A 53 0.40 -14.75 2.98
C ILE A 53 1.43 -15.52 3.79
N PHE A 54 1.53 -16.83 3.52
CA PHE A 54 2.34 -17.75 4.32
C PHE A 54 2.01 -17.71 5.83
N GLY A 55 0.75 -17.49 6.18
CA GLY A 55 0.30 -17.37 7.58
C GLY A 55 0.59 -16.02 8.24
N ILE A 56 1.22 -15.08 7.53
CA ILE A 56 1.46 -13.71 8.00
C ILE A 56 0.34 -12.80 7.52
N PRO A 57 -0.39 -12.13 8.43
CA PRO A 57 -1.44 -11.20 8.02
C PRO A 57 -0.89 -10.06 7.16
N LEU A 58 -1.59 -9.75 6.08
CA LEU A 58 -1.25 -8.75 5.07
C LEU A 58 -0.98 -7.38 5.68
N VAL A 59 -1.70 -7.05 6.77
CA VAL A 59 -1.53 -5.79 7.49
C VAL A 59 -0.14 -5.65 8.10
N TYR A 60 0.44 -6.73 8.63
CA TYR A 60 1.83 -6.73 9.11
C TYR A 60 2.81 -6.58 7.96
N LEU A 61 2.57 -7.25 6.83
CA LEU A 61 3.42 -7.10 5.63
C LEU A 61 3.44 -5.65 5.14
N GLY A 62 2.28 -4.98 5.13
CA GLY A 62 2.19 -3.56 4.81
C GLY A 62 3.06 -2.70 5.73
N ILE A 63 2.90 -2.84 7.04
CA ILE A 63 3.67 -2.07 8.03
C ILE A 63 5.17 -2.31 7.90
N ILE A 64 5.58 -3.57 7.72
CA ILE A 64 6.98 -3.94 7.52
C ILE A 64 7.51 -3.28 6.24
N GLY A 65 6.78 -3.39 5.12
CA GLY A 65 7.18 -2.78 3.85
C GLY A 65 7.31 -1.26 3.93
N PHE A 66 6.34 -0.59 4.56
CA PHE A 66 6.38 0.86 4.80
C PHE A 66 7.53 1.28 5.72
N SER A 67 7.84 0.48 6.73
CA SER A 67 8.97 0.72 7.62
C SER A 67 10.31 0.60 6.89
N PHE A 68 10.46 -0.40 6.00
CA PHE A 68 11.65 -0.52 5.15
C PHE A 68 11.80 0.66 4.17
N ILE A 69 10.69 1.17 3.63
CA ILE A 69 10.73 2.36 2.77
C ILE A 69 11.21 3.59 3.57
N LEU A 70 10.69 3.81 4.78
CA LEU A 70 11.14 4.90 5.67
C LEU A 70 12.63 4.79 6.01
N LEU A 71 13.08 3.61 6.44
CA LEU A 71 14.50 3.36 6.72
C LEU A 71 15.37 3.55 5.47
N GLY A 72 14.91 3.08 4.32
CA GLY A 72 15.60 3.28 3.05
C GLY A 72 15.76 4.76 2.69
N ILE A 73 14.79 5.62 3.03
CA ILE A 73 14.90 7.07 2.80
C ILE A 73 16.05 7.69 3.63
N LEU A 74 16.28 7.19 4.85
CA LEU A 74 17.37 7.64 5.72
C LEU A 74 18.73 7.08 5.30
N PHE A 75 18.83 5.78 5.00
CA PHE A 75 20.12 5.10 4.81
C PHE A 75 20.50 4.88 3.34
N ASN A 76 19.56 4.44 2.49
CA ASN A 76 19.86 4.06 1.11
C ASN A 76 18.71 4.36 0.14
N LYS A 77 18.73 5.59 -0.39
CA LYS A 77 17.69 6.12 -1.28
C LYS A 77 17.51 5.35 -2.59
N LYS A 78 18.54 4.63 -3.07
CA LYS A 78 18.42 3.80 -4.28
C LYS A 78 17.57 2.55 -4.03
N ALA A 79 17.67 1.95 -2.85
CA ALA A 79 16.89 0.78 -2.47
C ALA A 79 15.38 1.10 -2.38
N VAL A 80 15.05 2.34 -2.00
CA VAL A 80 13.65 2.82 -1.90
C VAL A 80 12.91 2.71 -3.22
N ASP A 81 13.53 3.12 -4.33
CA ASP A 81 12.87 3.08 -5.64
C ASP A 81 12.53 1.61 -6.04
N TYR A 82 13.39 0.64 -5.71
CA TYR A 82 13.11 -0.79 -5.93
C TYR A 82 12.01 -1.34 -5.01
N LEU A 83 12.05 -0.99 -3.71
CA LEU A 83 11.02 -1.40 -2.76
C LEU A 83 9.64 -0.89 -3.16
N ILE A 84 9.55 0.36 -3.62
CA ILE A 84 8.30 0.96 -4.10
C ILE A 84 7.80 0.25 -5.37
N LEU A 85 8.68 -0.13 -6.30
CA LEU A 85 8.31 -0.90 -7.49
C LEU A 85 7.70 -2.26 -7.13
N ILE A 86 8.36 -3.00 -6.23
CA ILE A 86 7.89 -4.31 -5.76
C ILE A 86 6.54 -4.15 -5.04
N GLY A 87 6.44 -3.17 -4.13
CA GLY A 87 5.21 -2.87 -3.39
C GLY A 87 4.05 -2.46 -4.31
N GLY A 88 4.32 -1.67 -5.35
CA GLY A 88 3.30 -1.27 -6.33
C GLY A 88 2.79 -2.43 -7.17
N LEU A 89 3.67 -3.33 -7.63
CA LEU A 89 3.28 -4.56 -8.33
C LEU A 89 2.43 -5.46 -7.44
N PHE A 90 2.81 -5.59 -6.18
CA PHE A 90 2.07 -6.35 -5.19
C PHE A 90 0.67 -5.76 -4.94
N SER A 91 0.55 -4.43 -4.80
CA SER A 91 -0.75 -3.75 -4.68
C SER A 91 -1.65 -3.95 -5.89
N ILE A 92 -1.10 -3.97 -7.12
CA ILE A 92 -1.90 -4.27 -8.32
C ILE A 92 -2.49 -5.68 -8.23
N TRP A 93 -1.71 -6.66 -7.78
CA TRP A 93 -2.21 -8.02 -7.56
C TRP A 93 -3.31 -8.04 -6.48
N LEU A 94 -3.12 -7.35 -5.36
CA LEU A 94 -4.15 -7.28 -4.32
C LEU A 94 -5.46 -6.67 -4.82
N ILE A 95 -5.40 -5.63 -5.65
CA ILE A 95 -6.60 -5.06 -6.29
C ILE A 95 -7.28 -6.11 -7.20
N TYR A 96 -6.48 -6.85 -7.99
CA TYR A 96 -7.02 -7.92 -8.82
C TYR A 96 -7.75 -8.98 -7.98
N VAL A 97 -7.16 -9.39 -6.86
CA VAL A 97 -7.78 -10.35 -5.93
C VAL A 97 -9.07 -9.79 -5.33
N GLN A 98 -9.08 -8.54 -4.88
CA GLN A 98 -10.28 -7.89 -4.33
C GLN A 98 -11.43 -7.85 -5.35
N VAL A 99 -11.16 -7.44 -6.59
CA VAL A 99 -12.20 -7.21 -7.61
C VAL A 99 -12.65 -8.50 -8.29
N PHE A 100 -11.73 -9.39 -8.68
CA PHE A 100 -12.07 -10.56 -9.49
C PHE A 100 -12.29 -11.83 -8.67
N VAL A 101 -11.52 -12.01 -7.59
CA VAL A 101 -11.57 -13.24 -6.79
C VAL A 101 -12.61 -13.11 -5.68
N LEU A 102 -12.50 -12.07 -4.86
CA LEU A 102 -13.43 -11.83 -3.74
C LEU A 102 -14.72 -11.14 -4.19
N ARG A 103 -14.67 -10.39 -5.30
CA ARG A 103 -15.78 -9.53 -5.79
C ARG A 103 -16.26 -8.52 -4.75
N THR A 104 -15.32 -8.08 -3.92
CA THR A 104 -15.60 -7.29 -2.72
C THR A 104 -14.48 -6.27 -2.53
N ILE A 105 -14.84 -5.02 -2.24
CA ILE A 105 -13.89 -3.90 -2.15
C ILE A 105 -13.83 -3.37 -0.71
N CYS A 106 -12.62 -3.37 -0.14
CA CYS A 106 -12.37 -2.71 1.14
C CYS A 106 -11.81 -1.29 0.91
N LYS A 107 -12.47 -0.28 1.50
CA LYS A 107 -12.08 1.12 1.34
C LYS A 107 -10.67 1.42 1.86
N TYR A 108 -10.27 0.80 2.96
CA TYR A 108 -8.93 1.00 3.52
C TYR A 108 -7.85 0.35 2.64
N CYS A 109 -8.04 -0.91 2.27
CA CYS A 109 -7.11 -1.65 1.42
C CYS A 109 -6.94 -0.97 0.05
N ILE A 110 -8.04 -0.62 -0.64
CA ILE A 110 -7.97 0.06 -1.93
C ILE A 110 -7.27 1.42 -1.83
N THR A 111 -7.45 2.15 -0.72
CA THR A 111 -6.78 3.43 -0.51
C THR A 111 -5.28 3.24 -0.36
N ILE A 112 -4.85 2.26 0.45
CA ILE A 112 -3.43 1.90 0.60
C ILE A 112 -2.83 1.48 -0.74
N ASP A 113 -3.53 0.62 -1.49
CA ASP A 113 -3.07 0.11 -2.79
C ASP A 113 -2.96 1.22 -3.85
N ILE A 114 -3.90 2.17 -3.88
CA ILE A 114 -3.82 3.31 -4.80
C ILE A 114 -2.63 4.21 -4.43
N LEU A 115 -2.43 4.47 -3.14
CA LEU A 115 -1.32 5.30 -2.66
C LEU A 115 0.04 4.68 -2.99
N THR A 116 0.21 3.37 -2.85
CA THR A 116 1.43 2.66 -3.26
C THR A 116 1.63 2.68 -4.78
N ILE A 117 0.57 2.51 -5.57
CA ILE A 117 0.63 2.62 -7.04
C ILE A 117 1.04 4.04 -7.48
N ILE A 118 0.54 5.09 -6.81
CA ILE A 118 0.95 6.47 -7.07
C ILE A 118 2.46 6.64 -6.83
N MET A 119 2.99 6.11 -5.72
CA MET A 119 4.44 6.13 -5.49
C MET A 119 5.21 5.42 -6.60
N MET A 120 4.72 4.25 -7.04
CA MET A 120 5.32 3.49 -8.16
C MET A 120 5.31 4.29 -9.46
N ALA A 121 4.21 4.98 -9.80
CA ALA A 121 4.12 5.81 -10.99
C ALA A 121 5.15 6.96 -10.98
N VAL A 122 5.39 7.57 -9.83
CA VAL A 122 6.42 8.61 -9.67
C VAL A 122 7.83 8.04 -9.88
N VAL A 123 8.12 6.86 -9.34
CA VAL A 123 9.40 6.16 -9.58
C VAL A 123 9.61 5.90 -11.07
N ILE A 124 8.61 5.33 -11.75
CA ILE A 124 8.68 5.02 -13.19
C ILE A 124 8.90 6.31 -13.99
N ARG A 125 8.13 7.37 -13.72
CA ARG A 125 8.28 8.67 -14.40
C ARG A 125 9.70 9.22 -14.23
N PHE A 126 10.29 9.11 -13.04
CA PHE A 126 11.63 9.57 -12.77
C PHE A 126 12.70 8.74 -13.51
N PHE A 127 12.54 7.42 -13.57
CA PHE A 127 13.40 6.54 -14.35
C PHE A 127 13.35 6.86 -15.85
N PHE A 128 12.14 7.05 -16.41
CA PHE A 128 11.98 7.46 -17.81
C PHE A 128 12.56 8.85 -18.09
N TRP A 129 12.42 9.81 -17.16
CA TRP A 129 13.00 11.14 -17.31
C TRP A 129 14.53 11.10 -17.34
N LYS A 130 15.14 10.31 -16.45
CA LYS A 130 16.59 10.12 -16.42
C LYS A 130 17.12 9.45 -17.69
N LYS A 131 16.40 8.47 -18.24
CA LYS A 131 16.79 7.77 -19.48
C LYS A 131 16.67 8.66 -20.72
N LYS A 132 15.72 9.59 -20.76
CA LYS A 132 15.55 10.52 -21.89
C LYS A 132 16.62 11.62 -21.91
N ASN A 133 17.27 11.89 -20.77
CA ASN A 133 18.18 13.02 -20.58
C ASN A 133 19.65 12.60 -20.36
N SER A 134 19.99 11.37 -20.72
CA SER A 134 21.33 10.78 -20.74
C SER A 134 21.59 10.17 -22.11
#